data_AF-A0A6A4AY63-F1
#
_entry.id   AF-A0A6A4AY63-F1
#
_cell.length_a   1.000
_cell.length_b   1.000
_cell.length_c   1.000
_cell.angle_alpha   90.00
_cell.angle_beta   90.00
_cell.angle_gamma   90.00
#
_symmetry.space_group_name_H-M   'P 1'
#
loop_
_entity.id
_entity.type
_entity.pdbx_description
1 polymer ?
#
loop_
_entity_poly.entity_id
_entity_poly.type
_entity_poly.pdbx_seq_one_letter_code
_entity_poly.pdbx_strand_id
1 'polypeptide(L)'
;MDSFPPSDLTLSGTCWPCPPSYASAQSPVILLELPHTAPLILPDLLAHVAATWSLVLRDLRQVAHLVRARFVQLSDDRPSHPPVTRVRSHSRIFTSAASLPSWFDTPANRSCCVRGRTRCVPRAVFDALQSAASRVGVPFPVDSVFLAAGPGPHVVPATDLHIMDALVADCRFGIPATLALFRGQTATDPRPNKALRPWLYRVHLASYPNLDLLCAIAQTGLIPPWTNPSTRRGSGPTPANYPGARTGAGLVVDKLLADYYKGRAIIATMKAFERDPTFQSSAFALVPKKGKPLHLDGRIIHDLSAPDGLSVNAQTASEASPDATWDPFVSIARRICELRRRYPGYTIYAMIADIAEAFHHVPVHADHASAFGG
;
A
#
# COMPACT_ATOMS: atom_id res chain seq x y z
N MET A 1 17.30 -3.80 -46.99
CA MET A 1 18.16 -2.63 -47.19
C MET A 1 17.70 -1.58 -46.20
N ASP A 2 17.99 -1.81 -44.92
CA ASP A 2 19.25 -1.44 -44.26
C ASP A 2 19.35 0.06 -44.08
N SER A 3 19.22 0.51 -42.82
CA SER A 3 20.11 1.47 -42.16
C SER A 3 19.68 1.64 -40.69
N PHE A 4 20.54 1.19 -39.78
CA PHE A 4 20.46 1.36 -38.34
C PHE A 4 20.70 2.82 -37.91
N PRO A 5 20.18 3.27 -36.74
CA PRO A 5 20.65 4.49 -36.09
C PRO A 5 21.91 4.21 -35.24
N PRO A 6 22.68 5.27 -34.91
CA PRO A 6 24.10 5.17 -34.57
C PRO A 6 24.38 4.72 -33.14
N SER A 7 25.58 4.14 -33.04
CA SER A 7 26.33 3.71 -31.88
C SER A 7 26.66 4.81 -30.86
N ASP A 8 26.72 4.38 -29.60
CA ASP A 8 27.64 4.80 -28.54
C ASP A 8 27.78 6.30 -28.21
N LEU A 9 27.00 6.73 -27.22
CA LEU A 9 27.43 7.79 -26.30
C LEU A 9 28.26 7.14 -25.18
N THR A 10 29.58 7.21 -25.33
CA THR A 10 30.56 6.94 -24.28
C THR A 10 30.49 8.01 -23.20
N LEU A 11 30.07 7.64 -21.98
CA LEU A 11 30.30 8.45 -20.78
C LEU A 11 31.64 8.01 -20.15
N SER A 12 32.67 8.80 -20.37
CA SER A 12 33.94 8.74 -19.64
C SER A 12 33.72 9.32 -18.24
N GLY A 13 33.94 8.51 -17.21
CA GLY A 13 33.91 8.91 -15.80
C GLY A 13 35.20 8.48 -15.11
N THR A 14 36.30 9.17 -15.41
CA THR A 14 37.57 9.04 -14.71
C THR A 14 37.50 9.64 -13.29
N CYS A 15 37.97 8.87 -12.32
CA CYS A 15 38.50 9.27 -11.00
C CYS A 15 37.56 9.95 -9.99
N TRP A 16 37.10 9.16 -9.01
CA TRP A 16 36.97 9.63 -7.62
C TRP A 16 38.09 9.00 -6.79
N PRO A 17 38.81 9.74 -5.93
CA PRO A 17 39.91 9.19 -5.15
C PRO A 17 39.36 8.26 -4.05
N CYS A 18 39.66 6.96 -4.17
CA CYS A 18 39.55 6.03 -3.05
C CYS A 18 40.74 6.28 -2.09
N PRO A 19 40.53 6.41 -0.77
CA PRO A 19 41.62 6.48 0.19
C PRO A 19 42.48 5.21 0.14
N PRO A 20 43.82 5.33 0.13
CA PRO A 20 44.73 4.19 0.08
C PRO A 20 44.91 3.63 1.51
N SER A 21 44.04 2.70 1.89
CA SER A 21 44.29 1.58 2.83
C SER A 21 43.01 1.20 3.58
N TYR A 22 42.45 0.04 3.24
CA TYR A 22 41.75 -0.79 4.21
C TYR A 22 42.74 -1.85 4.69
N ALA A 23 43.76 -1.39 5.41
CA ALA A 23 44.54 -2.26 6.29
C ALA A 23 43.88 -2.19 7.67
N SER A 24 43.39 -3.33 8.14
CA SER A 24 42.93 -3.58 9.52
C SER A 24 41.94 -2.57 10.12
N ALA A 25 40.77 -2.38 9.52
CA ALA A 25 39.60 -1.96 10.30
C ALA A 25 39.00 -3.22 10.92
N GLN A 26 39.26 -3.43 12.21
CA GLN A 26 38.50 -4.37 13.02
C GLN A 26 37.01 -4.06 12.83
N SER A 27 36.23 -5.11 12.57
CA SER A 27 34.77 -5.05 12.49
C SER A 27 34.22 -4.22 13.65
N PRO A 28 33.21 -3.35 13.47
CA PRO A 28 32.58 -2.68 14.58
C PRO A 28 31.86 -3.74 15.40
N VAL A 29 32.57 -4.28 16.40
CA VAL A 29 31.96 -4.86 17.58
C VAL A 29 31.22 -3.70 18.20
N ILE A 30 29.91 -3.68 18.03
CA ILE A 30 29.05 -2.88 18.90
C ILE A 30 29.31 -3.45 20.30
N LEU A 31 30.20 -2.79 21.02
CA LEU A 31 30.36 -2.91 22.47
C LEU A 31 29.05 -2.40 23.06
N LEU A 32 28.12 -3.32 23.28
CA LEU A 32 27.07 -3.14 24.26
C LEU A 32 27.78 -3.08 25.62
N GLU A 33 28.06 -1.88 26.11
CA GLU A 33 28.32 -1.67 27.53
C GLU A 33 27.01 -2.00 28.28
N LEU A 34 26.94 -3.21 28.81
CA LEU A 34 25.89 -3.63 29.72
C LEU A 34 26.21 -3.15 31.14
N PRO A 35 25.23 -2.68 31.92
CA PRO A 35 25.44 -2.18 33.27
C PRO A 35 26.05 -3.27 34.17
N HIS A 36 27.04 -2.89 34.98
CA HIS A 36 27.86 -3.78 35.82
C HIS A 36 27.15 -4.51 36.97
N THR A 37 25.84 -4.68 36.94
CA THR A 37 25.09 -5.36 38.00
C THR A 37 23.86 -6.10 37.48
N ALA A 38 24.05 -7.33 36.96
CA ALA A 38 22.98 -8.32 36.89
C ALA A 38 23.52 -9.78 36.86
N PRO A 39 22.90 -10.72 37.59
CA PRO A 39 23.47 -12.05 37.87
C PRO A 39 23.10 -13.11 36.81
N LEU A 40 23.97 -14.11 36.63
CA LEU A 40 23.78 -15.48 36.08
C LEU A 40 23.06 -15.69 34.71
N ILE A 41 22.48 -14.68 34.06
CA ILE A 41 21.75 -14.80 32.77
C ILE A 41 22.68 -14.60 31.56
N LEU A 42 23.88 -14.07 31.78
CA LEU A 42 24.84 -13.68 30.74
C LEU A 42 25.36 -14.84 29.86
N PRO A 43 25.63 -16.06 30.40
CA PRO A 43 26.14 -17.17 29.59
C PRO A 43 25.11 -17.70 28.59
N ASP A 44 23.85 -17.79 28.98
CA ASP A 44 22.77 -18.30 28.14
C ASP A 44 22.42 -17.32 27.03
N LEU A 45 22.46 -16.01 27.31
CA LEU A 45 22.26 -14.98 26.29
C LEU A 45 23.41 -14.99 25.28
N LEU A 46 24.67 -15.11 25.73
CA LEU A 46 25.84 -15.24 24.87
C LEU A 46 25.79 -16.52 24.03
N ALA A 47 25.38 -17.65 24.61
CA ALA A 47 25.20 -18.91 23.90
C ALA A 47 24.08 -18.83 22.86
N HIS A 48 22.97 -18.16 23.18
CA HIS A 48 21.85 -17.93 22.26
C HIS A 48 22.25 -17.02 21.09
N VAL A 49 22.97 -15.93 21.37
CA VAL A 49 23.50 -15.03 20.33
C VAL A 49 24.51 -15.75 19.45
N ALA A 50 25.41 -16.54 20.04
CA ALA A 50 26.39 -17.33 19.29
C ALA A 50 25.73 -18.42 18.42
N ALA A 51 24.69 -19.09 18.92
CA ALA A 51 23.91 -20.07 18.15
C ALA A 51 23.16 -19.41 16.99
N THR A 52 22.54 -18.26 17.23
CA THR A 52 21.83 -17.48 16.22
C THR A 52 22.79 -16.97 15.14
N TRP A 53 23.95 -16.44 15.54
CA TRP A 53 25.00 -16.02 14.60
C TRP A 53 25.60 -17.20 13.84
N SER A 54 25.72 -18.37 14.46
CA SER A 54 26.19 -19.58 13.77
C SER A 54 25.21 -20.04 12.69
N LEU A 55 23.90 -19.92 12.92
CA LEU A 55 22.87 -20.18 11.91
C LEU A 55 22.95 -19.17 10.76
N VAL A 56 23.05 -17.88 11.08
CA VAL A 56 23.22 -16.82 10.08
C VAL A 56 24.47 -17.05 9.24
N LEU A 57 25.63 -17.32 9.86
CA LEU A 57 26.89 -17.58 9.15
C LEU A 57 26.85 -18.87 8.34
N ARG A 58 26.16 -19.92 8.81
CA ARG A 58 25.97 -21.16 8.05
C ARG A 58 25.13 -20.91 6.80
N ASP A 59 24.01 -20.21 6.94
CA ASP A 59 23.14 -19.86 5.83
C ASP A 59 23.87 -18.92 4.85
N LEU A 60 24.62 -17.93 5.38
CA LEU A 60 25.45 -17.03 4.57
C LEU A 60 26.51 -17.80 3.80
N ARG A 61 27.21 -18.78 4.40
CA ARG A 61 28.17 -19.66 3.69
C ARG A 61 27.49 -20.49 2.61
N GLN A 62 26.28 -20.96 2.87
CA GLN A 62 25.50 -21.76 1.92
C GLN A 62 25.12 -20.96 0.67
N VAL A 63 24.88 -19.65 0.80
CA VAL A 63 24.57 -18.75 -0.34
C VAL A 63 25.73 -17.84 -0.75
N ALA A 64 26.85 -17.86 -0.03
CA ALA A 64 28.00 -16.96 -0.23
C ALA A 64 28.58 -17.07 -1.64
N HIS A 65 28.54 -18.27 -2.24
CA HIS A 65 28.96 -18.49 -3.62
C HIS A 65 28.06 -17.78 -4.63
N LEU A 66 26.75 -17.66 -4.36
CA LEU A 66 25.79 -16.90 -5.17
C LEU A 66 25.96 -15.39 -5.01
N VAL A 67 26.30 -14.93 -3.80
CA VAL A 67 26.57 -13.51 -3.51
C VAL A 67 27.91 -13.08 -4.11
N ARG A 68 28.98 -13.86 -3.93
CA ARG A 68 30.31 -13.59 -4.52
C ARG A 68 30.27 -13.58 -6.05
N ALA A 69 29.57 -14.53 -6.67
CA ALA A 69 29.42 -14.59 -8.13
C ALA A 69 28.64 -13.40 -8.72
N ARG A 70 27.86 -12.68 -7.91
CA ARG A 70 26.96 -11.61 -8.38
C ARG A 70 27.41 -10.20 -7.98
N PHE A 71 28.20 -10.07 -6.91
CA PHE A 71 28.49 -8.75 -6.31
C PHE A 71 29.98 -8.48 -5.98
N VAL A 72 30.89 -9.46 -6.07
CA VAL A 72 32.32 -9.26 -5.68
C VAL A 72 33.27 -9.71 -6.79
N GLN A 73 33.08 -9.23 -8.02
CA GLN A 73 34.17 -9.15 -8.99
C GLN A 73 34.76 -7.74 -8.95
N LEU A 74 35.75 -7.56 -8.07
CA LEU A 74 36.69 -6.44 -8.11
C LEU A 74 38.03 -7.02 -8.56
N SER A 75 38.26 -7.06 -9.87
CA SER A 75 39.60 -7.20 -10.45
C SER A 75 39.57 -6.69 -11.90
N ASP A 76 40.56 -5.87 -12.24
CA ASP A 76 40.71 -5.20 -13.55
C ASP A 76 41.19 -6.12 -14.67
N ASP A 77 41.53 -7.38 -14.39
CA ASP A 77 41.76 -8.39 -15.42
C ASP A 77 40.47 -9.15 -15.71
N ARG A 78 39.70 -8.67 -16.68
CA ARG A 78 38.52 -9.39 -17.18
C ARG A 78 38.98 -10.61 -17.98
N PRO A 79 38.68 -11.86 -17.54
CA PRO A 79 38.66 -12.97 -18.48
C PRO A 79 37.56 -12.65 -19.51
N SER A 80 37.86 -12.76 -20.80
CA SER A 80 36.82 -12.71 -21.83
C SER A 80 35.94 -13.95 -21.67
N HIS A 81 34.93 -13.85 -20.80
CA HIS A 81 33.92 -14.87 -20.72
C HIS A 81 33.12 -14.83 -22.02
N PRO A 82 32.83 -16.00 -22.64
CA PRO A 82 31.88 -16.04 -23.74
C PRO A 82 30.61 -15.33 -23.29
N PRO A 83 29.99 -14.50 -24.15
CA PRO A 83 28.86 -13.68 -23.77
C PRO A 83 27.81 -14.55 -23.09
N VAL A 84 27.62 -14.34 -21.78
CA VAL A 84 26.49 -14.94 -21.07
C VAL A 84 25.28 -14.25 -21.66
N THR A 85 24.67 -14.93 -22.62
CA THR A 85 23.33 -14.61 -23.10
C THR A 85 22.51 -14.48 -21.84
N ARG A 86 21.92 -13.30 -21.58
CA ARG A 86 20.91 -13.15 -20.53
C ARG A 86 20.03 -14.38 -20.63
N VAL A 87 19.98 -15.20 -19.57
CA VAL A 87 19.04 -16.32 -19.48
C VAL A 87 17.74 -15.73 -19.96
N ARG A 88 17.24 -16.23 -21.10
CA ARG A 88 15.98 -15.77 -21.70
C ARG A 88 15.01 -15.61 -20.54
N SER A 89 14.34 -14.46 -20.47
CA SER A 89 13.27 -14.24 -19.50
C SER A 89 12.51 -15.55 -19.34
N HIS A 90 12.58 -16.18 -18.15
CA HIS A 90 11.99 -17.50 -17.95
C HIS A 90 10.58 -17.43 -18.51
N SER A 91 10.25 -18.33 -19.44
CA SER A 91 8.95 -18.38 -20.08
C SER A 91 7.91 -18.42 -18.97
N ARG A 92 7.09 -17.36 -18.84
CA ARG A 92 5.91 -17.40 -17.97
C ARG A 92 5.05 -18.52 -18.51
N ILE A 93 4.91 -19.59 -17.73
CA ILE A 93 4.05 -20.70 -18.10
C ILE A 93 2.64 -20.31 -17.68
N PHE A 94 1.79 -20.07 -18.67
CA PHE A 94 0.36 -19.99 -18.46
C PHE A 94 -0.15 -21.43 -18.41
N THR A 95 -0.50 -21.90 -17.22
CA THR A 95 -1.20 -23.18 -17.07
C THR A 95 -2.67 -22.97 -17.42
N SER A 96 -3.38 -24.04 -17.81
CA SER A 96 -4.84 -23.99 -17.99
C SER A 96 -5.58 -23.54 -16.72
N ALA A 97 -4.94 -23.68 -15.55
CA ALA A 97 -5.47 -23.15 -14.29
C ALA A 97 -5.65 -21.62 -14.30
N ALA A 98 -4.85 -20.88 -15.08
CA ALA A 98 -5.01 -19.42 -15.22
C ALA A 98 -6.29 -19.02 -15.98
N SER A 99 -6.87 -19.95 -16.74
CA SER A 99 -8.14 -19.75 -17.46
C SER A 99 -9.35 -20.37 -16.73
N LEU A 100 -9.13 -21.03 -15.59
CA LEU A 100 -10.24 -21.55 -14.81
C LEU A 100 -10.95 -20.39 -14.11
N PRO A 101 -12.29 -20.34 -14.18
CA PRO A 101 -13.05 -19.32 -13.49
C PRO A 101 -12.85 -19.46 -11.98
N SER A 102 -12.37 -18.38 -11.37
CA SER A 102 -12.26 -18.25 -9.93
C SER A 102 -13.47 -17.51 -9.37
N TRP A 103 -13.90 -17.89 -8.17
CA TRP A 103 -14.88 -17.11 -7.42
C TRP A 103 -14.37 -15.69 -7.07
N PHE A 104 -13.06 -15.44 -7.22
CA PHE A 104 -12.45 -14.13 -7.12
C PHE A 104 -12.54 -13.30 -8.42
N ASP A 105 -12.86 -13.92 -9.58
CA ASP A 105 -12.85 -13.29 -10.90
C ASP A 105 -14.12 -12.52 -11.24
N THR A 106 -15.12 -12.50 -10.36
CA THR A 106 -16.34 -11.70 -10.56
C THR A 106 -16.20 -10.36 -9.85
N PRO A 107 -15.65 -9.31 -10.50
CA PRO A 107 -15.49 -8.01 -9.86
C PRO A 107 -16.87 -7.44 -9.54
N ALA A 108 -17.02 -6.86 -8.34
CA ALA A 108 -18.18 -6.03 -8.06
C ALA A 108 -18.09 -4.78 -8.94
N ASN A 109 -18.93 -4.70 -9.98
CA ASN A 109 -18.92 -3.55 -10.88
C ASN A 109 -19.36 -2.29 -10.10
N ARG A 110 -18.46 -1.30 -10.04
CA ARG A 110 -18.71 -0.03 -9.35
C ARG A 110 -19.34 1.04 -10.25
N SER A 111 -19.73 0.70 -11.48
CA SER A 111 -20.30 1.62 -12.46
C SER A 111 -21.73 1.25 -12.83
N CYS A 112 -22.48 2.23 -13.32
CA CYS A 112 -23.78 2.01 -13.96
C CYS A 112 -23.98 2.98 -15.12
N CYS A 113 -24.95 2.69 -15.98
CA CYS A 113 -25.38 3.62 -17.03
C CYS A 113 -26.71 4.27 -16.64
N VAL A 114 -26.76 5.61 -16.66
CA VAL A 114 -27.97 6.39 -16.39
C VAL A 114 -28.08 7.47 -17.45
N ARG A 115 -29.20 7.46 -18.21
CA ARG A 115 -29.45 8.35 -19.36
C ARG A 115 -28.30 8.33 -20.39
N GLY A 116 -27.82 7.13 -20.73
CA GLY A 116 -26.73 6.96 -21.70
C GLY A 116 -25.34 7.39 -21.22
N ARG A 117 -25.19 7.80 -19.95
CA ARG A 117 -23.90 8.19 -19.37
C ARG A 117 -23.44 7.20 -18.31
N THR A 118 -22.17 6.80 -18.40
CA THR A 118 -21.51 5.94 -17.41
C THR A 118 -21.21 6.72 -16.14
N ARG A 119 -21.56 6.13 -14.99
CA ARG A 119 -21.34 6.68 -13.65
C ARG A 119 -20.23 5.95 -12.92
N CYS A 120 -19.53 6.65 -12.03
CA CYS A 120 -18.48 6.09 -11.17
C CYS A 120 -19.00 5.39 -9.92
N VAL A 121 -20.33 5.27 -9.78
CA VAL A 121 -21.03 4.57 -8.70
C VAL A 121 -22.00 3.52 -9.24
N PRO A 122 -22.32 2.46 -8.47
CA PRO A 122 -23.36 1.49 -8.82
C PRO A 122 -24.75 2.14 -8.89
N ARG A 123 -25.70 1.49 -9.58
CA ARG A 123 -27.06 2.03 -9.73
C ARG A 123 -27.77 2.28 -8.39
N ALA A 124 -27.72 1.31 -7.48
CA ALA A 124 -28.33 1.46 -6.16
C ALA A 124 -27.72 2.62 -5.36
N VAL A 125 -26.42 2.86 -5.50
CA VAL A 125 -25.72 3.99 -4.85
C VAL A 125 -26.13 5.31 -5.49
N PHE A 126 -26.25 5.37 -6.82
CA PHE A 126 -26.74 6.54 -7.54
C PHE A 126 -28.14 6.97 -7.07
N ASP A 127 -29.08 6.02 -7.02
CA ASP A 127 -30.47 6.27 -6.60
C ASP A 127 -30.52 6.70 -5.12
N ALA A 128 -29.68 6.11 -4.27
CA ALA A 128 -29.59 6.47 -2.86
C ALA A 128 -28.95 7.85 -2.63
N LEU A 129 -27.92 8.21 -3.41
CA LEU A 129 -27.35 9.56 -3.42
C LEU A 129 -28.36 10.61 -3.90
N GLN A 130 -29.18 10.28 -4.90
CA GLN A 130 -30.26 11.16 -5.36
C GLN A 130 -31.29 11.41 -4.26
N SER A 131 -31.70 10.35 -3.56
CA SER A 131 -32.63 10.44 -2.44
C SER A 131 -32.02 11.23 -1.26
N ALA A 132 -30.74 11.01 -0.97
CA ALA A 132 -30.02 11.76 0.06
C ALA A 132 -29.93 13.26 -0.30
N ALA A 133 -29.58 13.57 -1.55
CA ALA A 133 -29.55 14.94 -2.07
C ALA A 133 -30.91 15.64 -1.93
N SER A 134 -32.00 14.95 -2.29
CA SER A 134 -33.36 15.46 -2.10
C SER A 134 -33.69 15.74 -0.63
N ARG A 135 -33.23 14.90 0.31
CA ARG A 135 -33.46 15.08 1.75
C ARG A 135 -32.72 16.27 2.35
N VAL A 136 -31.55 16.63 1.79
CA VAL A 136 -30.77 17.80 2.20
C VAL A 136 -31.09 19.05 1.37
N GLY A 137 -31.98 18.94 0.37
CA GLY A 137 -32.41 20.05 -0.46
C GLY A 137 -31.38 20.52 -1.49
N VAL A 138 -30.41 19.68 -1.87
CA VAL A 138 -29.41 20.01 -2.89
C VAL A 138 -29.84 19.51 -4.27
N PRO A 139 -29.69 20.32 -5.35
CA PRO A 139 -29.98 19.86 -6.70
C PRO A 139 -29.15 18.63 -7.08
N PHE A 140 -29.79 17.68 -7.75
CA PHE A 140 -29.15 16.48 -8.27
C PHE A 140 -29.28 16.46 -9.81
N PRO A 141 -28.44 17.21 -10.54
CA PRO A 141 -28.53 17.28 -11.99
C PRO A 141 -28.03 15.96 -12.59
N VAL A 142 -28.98 15.05 -12.83
CA VAL A 142 -28.76 13.67 -13.30
C VAL A 142 -27.82 13.61 -14.50
N ASP A 143 -27.77 14.65 -15.34
CA ASP A 143 -26.95 14.69 -16.54
C ASP A 143 -25.45 14.90 -16.30
N SER A 144 -25.04 15.45 -15.15
CA SER A 144 -23.64 15.81 -14.86
C SER A 144 -23.04 15.18 -13.60
N VAL A 145 -23.84 14.55 -12.74
CA VAL A 145 -23.37 13.98 -11.46
C VAL A 145 -22.72 12.60 -11.59
N PHE A 146 -21.70 12.34 -10.78
CA PHE A 146 -21.02 11.05 -10.58
C PHE A 146 -20.61 10.39 -11.88
N LEU A 147 -20.12 11.17 -12.84
CA LEU A 147 -19.65 10.64 -14.12
C LEU A 147 -18.43 9.73 -13.91
N ALA A 148 -18.29 8.71 -14.76
CA ALA A 148 -17.04 7.96 -14.82
C ALA A 148 -15.88 8.87 -15.22
N ALA A 149 -14.68 8.56 -14.74
CA ALA A 149 -13.47 9.30 -15.08
C ALA A 149 -13.27 9.35 -16.60
N GLY A 150 -13.05 10.56 -17.13
CA GLY A 150 -12.63 10.77 -18.52
C GLY A 150 -11.13 10.48 -18.72
N PRO A 151 -10.66 10.48 -19.97
CA PRO A 151 -9.23 10.36 -20.26
C PRO A 151 -8.48 11.63 -19.81
N GLY A 152 -7.22 11.45 -19.40
CA GLY A 152 -6.34 12.54 -18.98
C GLY A 152 -6.33 12.79 -17.48
N PRO A 153 -5.70 13.89 -17.02
CA PRO A 153 -5.65 14.25 -15.61
C PRO A 153 -7.05 14.48 -15.05
N HIS A 154 -7.30 13.96 -13.87
CA HIS A 154 -8.58 14.14 -13.19
C HIS A 154 -8.71 15.58 -12.68
N VAL A 155 -9.92 16.12 -12.78
CA VAL A 155 -10.32 17.42 -12.23
C VAL A 155 -11.43 17.19 -11.22
N VAL A 156 -11.45 18.00 -10.16
CA VAL A 156 -12.46 17.91 -9.11
C VAL A 156 -13.85 18.12 -9.73
N PRO A 157 -14.75 17.12 -9.68
CA PRO A 157 -16.09 17.25 -10.25
C PRO A 157 -16.94 18.20 -9.41
N ALA A 158 -17.13 19.44 -9.90
CA ALA A 158 -17.79 20.50 -9.14
C ALA A 158 -19.21 20.14 -8.68
N THR A 159 -19.97 19.43 -9.53
CA THR A 159 -21.32 18.99 -9.20
C THR A 159 -21.32 17.95 -8.08
N ASP A 160 -20.41 16.98 -8.13
CA ASP A 160 -20.31 15.93 -7.12
C ASP A 160 -19.82 16.53 -5.80
N LEU A 161 -18.84 17.44 -5.87
CA LEU A 161 -18.35 18.19 -4.71
C LEU A 161 -19.48 18.94 -4.01
N HIS A 162 -20.34 19.63 -4.75
CA HIS A 162 -21.46 20.37 -4.17
C HIS A 162 -22.45 19.46 -3.41
N ILE A 163 -22.75 18.28 -3.97
CA ILE A 163 -23.61 17.29 -3.32
C ILE A 163 -22.90 16.71 -2.09
N MET A 164 -21.63 16.34 -2.20
CA MET A 164 -20.86 15.78 -1.09
C MET A 164 -20.72 16.78 0.06
N ASP A 165 -20.48 18.05 -0.23
CA ASP A 165 -20.48 19.13 0.77
C ASP A 165 -21.79 19.20 1.55
N ALA A 166 -22.92 19.15 0.84
CA ALA A 166 -24.24 19.20 1.45
C ALA A 166 -24.50 17.99 2.34
N LEU A 167 -24.10 16.79 1.90
CA LEU A 167 -24.26 15.56 2.69
C LEU A 167 -23.32 15.55 3.90
N VAL A 168 -22.04 15.85 3.73
CA VAL A 168 -21.07 15.91 4.83
C VAL A 168 -21.48 16.95 5.89
N ALA A 169 -22.05 18.08 5.47
CA ALA A 169 -22.47 19.14 6.37
C ALA A 169 -23.77 18.84 7.13
N ASP A 170 -24.59 17.91 6.65
CA ASP A 170 -25.89 17.60 7.25
C ASP A 170 -25.72 16.59 8.40
N CYS A 171 -26.31 16.91 9.56
CA CYS A 171 -26.18 16.10 10.79
C CYS A 171 -26.73 14.68 10.66
N ARG A 172 -27.60 14.40 9.68
CA ARG A 172 -28.14 13.05 9.43
C ARG A 172 -27.15 12.16 8.68
N PHE A 173 -26.17 12.76 8.02
CA PHE A 173 -25.21 12.03 7.19
C PHE A 173 -23.78 12.16 7.74
N GLY A 174 -23.26 13.37 7.89
CA GLY A 174 -21.88 13.60 8.31
C GLY A 174 -20.85 12.94 7.38
N ILE A 175 -19.59 12.87 7.81
CA ILE A 175 -18.53 12.15 7.09
C ILE A 175 -18.84 10.64 7.01
N PRO A 176 -19.18 9.95 8.12
CA PRO A 176 -19.33 8.49 8.11
C PRO A 176 -20.45 8.01 7.18
N ALA A 177 -21.67 8.54 7.32
CA ALA A 177 -22.79 8.02 6.53
C ALA A 177 -22.68 8.44 5.07
N THR A 178 -22.09 9.60 4.75
CA THR A 178 -21.80 9.99 3.36
C THR A 178 -20.83 9.01 2.71
N LEU A 179 -19.75 8.63 3.40
CA LEU A 179 -18.79 7.65 2.89
C LEU A 179 -19.41 6.25 2.77
N ALA A 180 -20.17 5.82 3.77
CA ALA A 180 -20.89 4.54 3.75
C ALA A 180 -21.86 4.45 2.56
N LEU A 181 -22.62 5.53 2.33
CA LEU A 181 -23.52 5.68 1.18
C LEU A 181 -22.74 5.58 -0.13
N PHE A 182 -21.64 6.32 -0.27
CA PHE A 182 -20.81 6.32 -1.49
C PHE A 182 -20.16 4.97 -1.79
N ARG A 183 -19.91 4.15 -0.75
CA ARG A 183 -19.40 2.77 -0.84
C ARG A 183 -20.51 1.73 -1.07
N GLY A 184 -21.78 2.13 -0.98
CA GLY A 184 -22.93 1.22 -1.08
C GLY A 184 -23.05 0.28 0.12
N GLN A 185 -22.64 0.74 1.31
CA GLN A 185 -22.89 0.03 2.55
C GLN A 185 -24.38 0.12 2.90
N THR A 186 -24.95 -1.01 3.31
CA THR A 186 -26.35 -1.14 3.72
C THR A 186 -26.43 -2.01 4.96
N ALA A 187 -27.59 -2.05 5.62
CA ALA A 187 -27.81 -2.93 6.76
C ALA A 187 -27.65 -4.42 6.41
N THR A 188 -28.00 -4.82 5.17
CA THR A 188 -27.90 -6.21 4.70
C THR A 188 -26.52 -6.54 4.14
N ASP A 189 -25.80 -5.56 3.61
CA ASP A 189 -24.42 -5.69 3.15
C ASP A 189 -23.59 -4.50 3.66
N PRO A 190 -23.01 -4.62 4.87
CA PRO A 190 -22.23 -3.54 5.49
C PRO A 190 -20.82 -3.42 4.91
N ARG A 191 -20.43 -4.28 3.95
CA ARG A 191 -19.07 -4.36 3.45
C ARG A 191 -18.65 -3.05 2.77
N PRO A 192 -17.57 -2.39 3.21
CA PRO A 192 -17.09 -1.17 2.57
C PRO A 192 -16.47 -1.42 1.20
N ASN A 193 -15.95 -2.63 0.95
CA ASN A 193 -15.47 -3.08 -0.35
C ASN A 193 -16.18 -4.39 -0.72
N LYS A 194 -17.08 -4.33 -1.70
CA LYS A 194 -17.93 -5.47 -2.11
C LYS A 194 -17.15 -6.64 -2.73
N ALA A 195 -15.90 -6.40 -3.14
CA ALA A 195 -15.00 -7.44 -3.62
C ALA A 195 -14.45 -8.31 -2.48
N LEU A 196 -14.38 -7.80 -1.24
CA LEU A 196 -13.97 -8.59 -0.10
C LEU A 196 -15.13 -9.51 0.32
N ARG A 197 -14.91 -10.83 0.25
CA ARG A 197 -15.94 -11.85 0.50
C ARG A 197 -15.47 -12.74 1.65
N PRO A 198 -15.87 -12.45 2.91
CA PRO A 198 -15.38 -13.18 4.08
C PRO A 198 -15.52 -14.71 3.98
N TRP A 199 -16.58 -15.19 3.32
CA TRP A 199 -16.77 -16.63 3.11
C TRP A 199 -15.65 -17.28 2.29
N LEU A 200 -15.08 -16.57 1.30
CA LEU A 200 -13.92 -17.07 0.54
C LEU A 200 -12.69 -17.21 1.45
N TYR A 201 -12.53 -16.31 2.42
CA TYR A 201 -11.41 -16.40 3.36
C TYR A 201 -11.56 -17.61 4.27
N ARG A 202 -12.78 -17.88 4.75
CA ARG A 202 -13.04 -19.07 5.57
C ARG A 202 -12.74 -20.37 4.83
N VAL A 203 -13.03 -20.41 3.52
CA VAL A 203 -12.75 -21.59 2.67
C VAL A 203 -11.25 -21.73 2.40
N HIS A 204 -10.58 -20.64 1.99
CA HIS A 204 -9.21 -20.72 1.46
C HIS A 204 -8.10 -20.46 2.49
N LEU A 205 -8.43 -19.85 3.62
CA LEU A 205 -7.49 -19.44 4.67
C LEU A 205 -7.87 -20.06 6.03
N ALA A 206 -8.46 -21.26 6.04
CA ALA A 206 -8.95 -21.93 7.25
C ALA A 206 -7.89 -22.10 8.36
N SER A 207 -6.60 -22.20 7.99
CA SER A 207 -5.47 -22.31 8.92
C SER A 207 -4.80 -20.99 9.24
N TYR A 208 -5.30 -19.86 8.74
CA TYR A 208 -4.70 -18.55 8.98
C TYR A 208 -5.02 -18.08 10.41
N PRO A 209 -4.02 -17.78 11.26
CA PRO A 209 -4.25 -17.49 12.68
C PRO A 209 -5.20 -16.30 12.92
N ASN A 210 -5.18 -15.30 12.04
CA ASN A 210 -6.00 -14.09 12.15
C ASN A 210 -7.21 -14.11 11.22
N LEU A 211 -7.73 -15.30 10.87
CA LEU A 211 -8.85 -15.45 9.94
C LEU A 211 -10.09 -14.65 10.36
N ASP A 212 -10.45 -14.68 11.65
CA ASP A 212 -11.65 -13.98 12.12
C ASP A 212 -11.47 -12.46 12.06
N LEU A 213 -10.29 -11.94 12.39
CA LEU A 213 -9.96 -10.54 12.22
C LEU A 213 -10.03 -10.13 10.74
N LEU A 214 -9.44 -10.93 9.84
CA LEU A 214 -9.50 -10.69 8.40
C LEU A 214 -10.95 -10.69 7.88
N CYS A 215 -11.78 -11.61 8.36
CA CYS A 215 -13.21 -11.66 8.05
C CYS A 215 -13.95 -10.42 8.58
N ALA A 216 -13.67 -9.99 9.79
CA ALA A 216 -14.26 -8.79 10.39
C ALA A 216 -13.89 -7.53 9.58
N ILE A 217 -12.62 -7.35 9.25
CA ILE A 217 -12.14 -6.23 8.41
C ILE A 217 -12.82 -6.23 7.04
N ALA A 218 -12.98 -7.38 6.39
CA ALA A 218 -13.71 -7.46 5.13
C ALA A 218 -15.21 -7.20 5.27
N GLN A 219 -15.80 -7.54 6.41
CA GLN A 219 -17.24 -7.40 6.66
C GLN A 219 -17.63 -5.95 6.96
N THR A 220 -16.84 -5.22 7.75
CA THR A 220 -17.23 -3.89 8.25
C THR A 220 -16.18 -2.80 8.00
N GLY A 221 -14.97 -3.19 7.60
CA GLY A 221 -13.83 -2.28 7.44
C GLY A 221 -12.87 -2.34 8.63
N LEU A 222 -11.67 -1.79 8.43
CA LEU A 222 -10.68 -1.70 9.49
C LEU A 222 -11.15 -0.69 10.54
N ILE A 223 -11.25 -1.14 11.79
CA ILE A 223 -11.40 -0.27 12.96
C ILE A 223 -9.99 -0.09 13.55
N PRO A 224 -9.40 1.11 13.48
CA PRO A 224 -8.09 1.33 14.07
C PRO A 224 -8.15 1.13 15.58
N PRO A 225 -7.10 0.53 16.20
CA PRO A 225 -7.05 0.34 17.64
C PRO A 225 -6.73 1.68 18.32
N TRP A 226 -7.74 2.53 18.49
CA TRP A 226 -7.59 3.81 19.15
C TRP A 226 -7.28 3.64 20.64
N THR A 227 -6.31 4.40 21.16
CA THR A 227 -5.98 4.40 22.60
C THR A 227 -7.15 4.93 23.43
N ASN A 228 -7.83 5.98 22.94
CA ASN A 228 -9.01 6.57 23.59
C ASN A 228 -10.08 6.97 22.55
N PRO A 229 -10.92 6.03 22.07
CA PRO A 229 -11.86 6.30 20.98
C PRO A 229 -12.94 7.33 21.33
N SER A 230 -13.40 7.37 22.57
CA SER A 230 -14.50 8.25 23.03
C SER A 230 -14.09 9.72 23.18
N THR A 231 -12.81 10.00 23.36
CA THR A 231 -12.28 11.36 23.55
C THR A 231 -11.61 11.91 22.30
N ARG A 232 -11.59 11.15 21.20
CA ARG A 232 -10.98 11.56 19.94
C ARG A 232 -11.60 12.87 19.43
N ARG A 233 -10.74 13.83 19.15
CA ARG A 233 -11.07 15.13 18.59
C ARG A 233 -10.19 15.38 17.38
N GLY A 234 -10.70 16.13 16.42
CA GLY A 234 -9.85 16.71 15.38
C GLY A 234 -8.82 17.66 15.98
N SER A 235 -7.56 17.53 15.60
CA SER A 235 -6.50 18.49 15.91
C SER A 235 -6.61 19.65 14.92
N GLY A 236 -7.02 20.82 15.40
CA GLY A 236 -6.97 22.07 14.65
C GLY A 236 -5.75 22.91 15.03
N PRO A 237 -5.25 23.78 14.14
CA PRO A 237 -5.73 24.00 12.76
C PRO A 237 -5.27 22.91 11.79
N THR A 238 -6.00 22.77 10.68
CA THR A 238 -5.62 21.90 9.56
C THR A 238 -4.18 22.19 9.10
N PRO A 239 -3.29 21.18 9.05
CA PRO A 239 -1.90 21.40 8.72
C PRO A 239 -1.71 21.77 7.24
N ALA A 240 -0.71 22.59 6.95
CA ALA A 240 -0.32 22.88 5.58
C ALA A 240 0.40 21.69 4.94
N ASN A 241 0.12 21.43 3.67
CA ASN A 241 0.85 20.44 2.88
C ASN A 241 2.33 20.80 2.75
N TYR A 242 3.19 19.77 2.73
CA TYR A 242 4.62 19.93 2.56
C TYR A 242 4.97 20.56 1.18
N PRO A 243 6.11 21.25 1.04
CA PRO A 243 6.47 21.96 -0.20
C PRO A 243 6.38 21.12 -1.48
N GLY A 244 6.75 19.83 -1.40
CA GLY A 244 6.64 18.90 -2.53
C GLY A 244 5.20 18.70 -3.00
N ALA A 245 4.25 18.49 -2.07
CA ALA A 245 2.84 18.32 -2.40
C ALA A 245 2.20 19.61 -2.91
N ARG A 246 2.59 20.77 -2.36
CA ARG A 246 2.16 22.09 -2.87
C ARG A 246 2.64 22.33 -4.30
N THR A 247 3.90 22.03 -4.58
CA THR A 247 4.51 22.19 -5.92
C THR A 247 3.90 21.22 -6.93
N GLY A 248 3.63 19.98 -6.51
CA GLY A 248 3.02 18.94 -7.33
C GLY A 248 1.51 18.78 -7.16
N ALA A 249 0.79 19.85 -6.80
CA ALA A 249 -0.63 19.77 -6.42
C ALA A 249 -1.51 19.12 -7.50
N GLY A 250 -1.25 19.38 -8.79
CA GLY A 250 -1.98 18.73 -9.88
C GLY A 250 -1.85 17.21 -9.86
N LEU A 251 -0.66 16.68 -9.56
CA LEU A 251 -0.44 15.24 -9.43
C LEU A 251 -1.08 14.67 -8.16
N VAL A 252 -1.07 15.44 -7.07
CA VAL A 252 -1.76 15.06 -5.82
C VAL A 252 -3.26 14.90 -6.07
N VAL A 253 -3.87 15.92 -6.66
CA VAL A 253 -5.30 15.94 -7.01
C VAL A 253 -5.63 14.79 -7.96
N ASP A 254 -4.85 14.59 -9.02
CA ASP A 254 -5.07 13.53 -10.00
C ASP A 254 -5.12 12.13 -9.35
N LYS A 255 -4.17 11.85 -8.45
CA LYS A 255 -4.10 10.54 -7.77
C LYS A 255 -5.18 10.34 -6.71
N LEU A 256 -5.50 11.37 -5.93
CA LEU A 256 -6.59 11.30 -4.95
C LEU A 256 -7.94 11.15 -5.64
N LEU A 257 -8.14 11.80 -6.79
CA LEU A 257 -9.35 11.61 -7.58
C LEU A 257 -9.44 10.20 -8.18
N ALA A 258 -8.31 9.57 -8.54
CA ALA A 258 -8.33 8.16 -8.91
C ALA A 258 -8.88 7.26 -7.77
N ASP A 259 -8.62 7.62 -6.51
CA ASP A 259 -9.22 6.93 -5.35
C ASP A 259 -10.71 7.23 -5.18
N TYR A 260 -11.13 8.48 -5.40
CA TYR A 260 -12.53 8.85 -5.45
C TYR A 260 -13.32 8.05 -6.50
N TYR A 261 -12.83 7.98 -7.75
CA TYR A 261 -13.49 7.24 -8.83
C TYR A 261 -13.54 5.72 -8.57
N LYS A 262 -12.56 5.19 -7.82
CA LYS A 262 -12.56 3.79 -7.35
C LYS A 262 -13.44 3.56 -6.10
N GLY A 263 -14.04 4.61 -5.53
CA GLY A 263 -14.88 4.50 -4.34
C GLY A 263 -14.14 4.40 -3.02
N ARG A 264 -12.83 4.69 -3.01
CA ARG A 264 -11.97 4.53 -1.85
C ARG A 264 -12.07 5.72 -0.90
N ALA A 265 -12.27 6.92 -1.44
CA ALA A 265 -12.40 8.17 -0.73
C ALA A 265 -13.63 8.98 -1.21
N ILE A 266 -14.06 9.94 -0.38
CA ILE A 266 -15.00 11.01 -0.77
C ILE A 266 -14.24 12.34 -0.85
N ILE A 267 -14.83 13.31 -1.53
CA ILE A 267 -14.31 14.68 -1.63
C ILE A 267 -15.31 15.64 -1.01
N ALA A 268 -14.83 16.63 -0.27
CA ALA A 268 -15.63 17.74 0.22
C ALA A 268 -14.69 18.95 0.42
N THR A 269 -15.26 20.14 0.54
CA THR A 269 -14.51 21.33 0.92
C THR A 269 -14.09 21.23 2.38
N MET A 270 -12.96 21.87 2.71
CA MET A 270 -12.47 21.91 4.09
C MET A 270 -13.53 22.45 5.05
N LYS A 271 -14.28 23.47 4.62
CA LYS A 271 -15.43 24.03 5.37
C LYS A 271 -16.51 22.99 5.68
N ALA A 272 -16.75 22.03 4.79
CA ALA A 272 -17.72 20.96 5.05
C ALA A 272 -17.16 19.96 6.06
N PHE A 273 -15.91 19.52 5.88
CA PHE A 273 -15.26 18.58 6.78
C PHE A 273 -15.07 19.12 8.21
N GLU A 274 -14.64 20.36 8.36
CA GLU A 274 -14.38 21.01 9.66
C GLU A 274 -15.64 21.23 10.52
N ARG A 275 -16.85 20.96 9.98
CA ARG A 275 -18.08 20.91 10.78
C ARG A 275 -18.15 19.69 11.69
N ASP A 276 -17.48 18.61 11.33
CA ASP A 276 -17.36 17.43 12.18
C ASP A 276 -16.25 17.67 13.22
N PRO A 277 -16.57 17.74 14.53
CA PRO A 277 -15.57 17.99 15.58
C PRO A 277 -14.55 16.85 15.73
N THR A 278 -14.80 15.70 15.10
CA THR A 278 -13.89 14.56 15.05
C THR A 278 -13.03 14.54 13.79
N PHE A 279 -13.20 15.50 12.87
CA PHE A 279 -12.40 15.55 11.64
C PHE A 279 -10.94 15.91 11.94
N GLN A 280 -10.05 14.98 11.60
CA GLN A 280 -8.60 15.13 11.64
C GLN A 280 -8.09 15.26 10.20
N SER A 281 -7.31 16.30 9.94
CA SER A 281 -6.59 16.46 8.68
C SER A 281 -5.10 16.29 8.90
N SER A 282 -4.46 15.51 8.03
CA SER A 282 -3.03 15.22 8.03
C SER A 282 -2.40 15.72 6.74
N ALA A 283 -1.20 16.31 6.81
CA ALA A 283 -0.56 16.91 5.65
C ALA A 283 -0.15 15.85 4.62
N PHE A 284 -0.25 16.21 3.34
CA PHE A 284 0.37 15.47 2.27
C PHE A 284 1.80 15.94 2.00
N ALA A 285 2.68 14.98 1.74
CA ALA A 285 3.97 15.16 1.09
C ALA A 285 3.97 14.48 -0.28
N LEU A 286 4.82 14.96 -1.18
CA LEU A 286 5.03 14.36 -2.49
C LEU A 286 6.52 14.21 -2.73
N VAL A 287 6.96 12.98 -2.96
CA VAL A 287 8.38 12.63 -3.19
C VAL A 287 8.57 12.05 -4.59
N PRO A 288 9.66 12.37 -5.30
CA PRO A 288 9.88 11.86 -6.66
C PRO A 288 10.06 10.34 -6.64
N LYS A 289 9.54 9.65 -7.67
CA LYS A 289 9.95 8.27 -7.91
C LYS A 289 11.38 8.25 -8.45
N LYS A 290 12.13 7.18 -8.17
CA LYS A 290 13.51 7.03 -8.68
C LYS A 290 13.54 7.28 -10.19
N GLY A 291 14.34 8.27 -10.61
CA GLY A 291 14.52 8.64 -12.01
C GLY A 291 13.34 9.37 -12.66
N LYS A 292 12.35 9.84 -11.89
CA LYS A 292 11.21 10.63 -12.41
C LYS A 292 11.06 11.95 -11.64
N PRO A 293 11.07 13.11 -12.31
CA PRO A 293 10.81 14.39 -11.67
C PRO A 293 9.35 14.48 -11.20
N LEU A 294 9.10 15.31 -10.17
CA LEU A 294 7.80 15.46 -9.50
C LEU A 294 6.66 15.89 -10.42
N HIS A 295 6.95 16.64 -11.49
CA HIS A 295 5.93 17.06 -12.46
C HIS A 295 5.44 15.90 -13.36
N LEU A 296 6.16 14.77 -13.40
CA LEU A 296 5.77 13.58 -14.16
C LEU A 296 5.19 12.49 -13.27
N ASP A 297 5.84 12.21 -12.13
CA ASP A 297 5.38 11.19 -11.20
C ASP A 297 6.03 11.35 -9.82
N GLY A 298 5.33 10.92 -8.78
CA GLY A 298 5.74 11.02 -7.39
C GLY A 298 4.95 10.05 -6.51
N ARG A 299 5.39 9.86 -5.27
CA ARG A 299 4.63 9.12 -4.25
C ARG A 299 4.03 10.12 -3.31
N ILE A 300 2.71 10.06 -3.16
CA ILE A 300 2.00 10.82 -2.13
C ILE A 300 2.26 10.10 -0.82
N ILE A 301 2.62 10.88 0.20
CA ILE A 301 2.74 10.42 1.57
C ILE A 301 1.68 11.18 2.35
N HIS A 302 0.76 10.45 2.97
CA HIS A 302 -0.19 11.00 3.92
C HIS A 302 0.46 10.95 5.30
N ASP A 303 0.87 12.10 5.83
CA ASP A 303 1.62 12.14 7.08
C ASP A 303 0.70 12.00 8.29
N LEU A 304 0.55 10.75 8.73
CA LEU A 304 -0.22 10.37 9.91
C LEU A 304 0.59 10.48 11.22
N SER A 305 1.85 10.95 11.15
CA SER A 305 2.76 11.03 12.31
C SER A 305 2.80 12.41 12.96
N ALA A 306 2.31 13.44 12.27
CA ALA A 306 2.27 14.82 12.77
C ALA A 306 0.83 15.29 13.10
N PRO A 307 0.67 16.21 14.07
CA PRO A 307 1.69 16.69 15.01
C PRO A 307 1.95 15.69 16.14
N ASP A 308 3.12 15.78 16.78
CA ASP A 308 3.48 14.85 17.86
C ASP A 308 2.47 14.85 19.02
N GLY A 309 2.19 13.67 19.57
CA GLY A 309 1.20 13.44 20.63
C GLY A 309 -0.28 13.57 20.23
N LEU A 310 -0.59 14.22 19.10
CA LEU A 310 -1.97 14.42 18.60
C LEU A 310 -2.20 13.84 17.21
N SER A 311 -1.18 13.25 16.58
CA SER A 311 -1.29 12.60 15.29
C SER A 311 -2.14 11.34 15.34
N VAL A 312 -2.60 10.88 14.18
CA VAL A 312 -3.33 9.61 14.08
C VAL A 312 -2.50 8.47 14.67
N ASN A 313 -1.20 8.42 14.35
CA ASN A 313 -0.31 7.39 14.87
C ASN A 313 -0.14 7.46 16.39
N ALA A 314 -0.03 8.67 16.97
CA ALA A 314 0.08 8.84 18.42
C ALA A 314 -1.20 8.43 19.17
N GLN A 315 -2.36 8.48 18.50
CA GLN A 315 -3.65 8.11 19.05
C GLN A 315 -4.03 6.63 18.83
N THR A 316 -3.17 5.86 18.16
CA THR A 316 -3.37 4.43 17.91
C THR A 316 -2.43 3.55 18.73
N ALA A 317 -2.97 2.54 19.40
CA ALA A 317 -2.23 1.48 20.08
C ALA A 317 -1.62 0.53 19.04
N SER A 318 -0.41 0.85 18.59
CA SER A 318 0.28 0.09 17.53
C SER A 318 0.53 -1.36 17.92
N GLU A 319 0.77 -1.61 19.21
CA GLU A 319 0.96 -2.93 19.83
C GLU A 319 -0.28 -3.84 19.75
N ALA A 320 -1.48 -3.28 19.51
CA ALA A 320 -2.69 -4.06 19.31
C ALA A 320 -2.82 -4.58 17.86
N SER A 321 -1.96 -4.14 16.95
CA SER A 321 -1.94 -4.64 15.57
C SER A 321 -1.19 -5.97 15.50
N PRO A 322 -1.69 -7.00 14.79
CA PRO A 322 -0.96 -8.24 14.62
C PRO A 322 0.39 -8.01 13.93
N ASP A 323 1.42 -8.70 14.41
CA ASP A 323 2.74 -8.65 13.77
C ASP A 323 2.70 -9.20 12.35
N ALA A 324 3.30 -8.45 11.43
CA ALA A 324 3.55 -8.92 10.07
C ALA A 324 4.71 -9.94 10.11
N THR A 325 4.39 -11.20 10.35
CA THR A 325 5.35 -12.30 10.29
C THR A 325 5.52 -12.76 8.86
N TRP A 326 6.75 -12.72 8.37
CA TRP A 326 7.11 -13.22 7.04
C TRP A 326 8.12 -14.35 7.20
N ASP A 327 7.89 -15.45 6.51
CA ASP A 327 8.92 -16.49 6.40
C ASP A 327 10.17 -15.88 5.77
N PRO A 328 11.35 -16.04 6.40
CA PRO A 328 12.57 -15.50 5.83
C PRO A 328 12.84 -16.12 4.46
N PHE A 329 13.54 -15.38 3.59
CA PHE A 329 13.90 -15.87 2.24
C PHE A 329 14.58 -17.25 2.25
N VAL A 330 15.31 -17.59 3.32
CA VAL A 330 15.94 -18.90 3.50
C VAL A 330 14.93 -20.05 3.53
N SER A 331 13.72 -19.83 4.06
CA SER A 331 12.66 -20.85 4.07
C SER A 331 12.24 -21.21 2.65
N ILE A 332 12.08 -20.21 1.78
CA ILE A 332 11.79 -20.42 0.35
C ILE A 332 12.96 -21.14 -0.33
N ALA A 333 14.20 -20.72 -0.10
CA ALA A 333 15.39 -21.35 -0.68
C ALA A 333 15.53 -22.82 -0.24
N ARG A 334 15.34 -23.12 1.05
CA ARG A 334 15.35 -24.47 1.60
C ARG A 334 14.26 -25.33 0.98
N ARG A 335 13.05 -24.77 0.80
CA ARG A 335 11.94 -25.46 0.15
C ARG A 335 12.26 -25.82 -1.32
N ILE A 336 12.87 -24.91 -2.07
CA ILE A 336 13.33 -25.17 -3.44
C ILE A 336 14.36 -26.32 -3.46
N CYS A 337 15.35 -26.28 -2.57
CA CYS A 337 16.36 -27.34 -2.47
C CYS A 337 15.76 -28.70 -2.09
N GLU A 338 14.82 -28.72 -1.14
CA GLU A 338 14.08 -29.93 -0.75
C GLU A 338 13.32 -30.51 -1.94
N LEU A 339 12.55 -29.69 -2.66
CA LEU A 339 11.79 -30.12 -3.83
C LEU A 339 12.70 -30.67 -4.94
N ARG A 340 13.88 -30.05 -5.17
CA ARG A 340 14.87 -30.55 -6.14
C ARG A 340 15.43 -31.92 -5.76
N ARG A 341 15.67 -32.16 -4.47
CA ARG A 341 16.14 -33.46 -3.98
C ARG A 341 15.07 -34.53 -4.08
N ARG A 342 13.82 -34.18 -3.73
CA ARG A 342 12.68 -35.13 -3.75
C ARG A 342 12.22 -35.47 -5.16
N TYR A 343 12.30 -34.53 -6.09
CA TYR A 343 11.83 -34.69 -7.47
C TYR A 343 12.96 -34.40 -8.47
N PRO A 344 14.01 -35.24 -8.52
CA PRO A 344 15.12 -35.04 -9.44
C PRO A 344 14.64 -35.11 -10.89
N GLY A 345 15.13 -34.19 -11.74
CA GLY A 345 14.76 -34.12 -13.16
C GLY A 345 13.43 -33.41 -13.45
N TYR A 346 12.60 -33.12 -12.43
CA TYR A 346 11.35 -32.38 -12.62
C TYR A 346 11.59 -30.86 -12.63
N THR A 347 10.84 -30.15 -13.46
CA THR A 347 10.79 -28.68 -13.40
C THR A 347 9.96 -28.24 -12.20
N ILE A 348 10.52 -27.36 -11.37
CA ILE A 348 9.84 -26.78 -10.21
C ILE A 348 9.32 -25.39 -10.61
N TYR A 349 8.04 -25.18 -10.40
CA TYR A 349 7.38 -23.90 -10.64
C TYR A 349 7.12 -23.16 -9.33
N ALA A 350 7.31 -21.85 -9.35
CA ALA A 350 6.91 -20.96 -8.27
C ALA A 350 5.85 -19.99 -8.80
N MET A 351 4.76 -19.86 -8.05
CA MET A 351 3.79 -18.79 -8.30
C MET A 351 4.26 -17.55 -7.54
N ILE A 352 4.41 -16.46 -8.28
CA ILE A 352 4.78 -15.16 -7.70
C ILE A 352 3.67 -14.20 -8.09
N ALA A 353 3.08 -13.56 -7.08
CA ALA A 353 2.11 -12.50 -7.26
C ALA A 353 2.67 -11.21 -6.66
N ASP A 354 2.48 -10.11 -7.37
CA ASP A 354 2.65 -8.79 -6.80
C ASP A 354 1.32 -8.36 -6.18
N ILE A 355 1.37 -7.85 -4.96
CA ILE A 355 0.22 -7.32 -4.22
C ILE A 355 0.25 -5.80 -4.17
N ALA A 356 0.85 -5.17 -5.20
CA ALA A 356 0.82 -3.73 -5.39
C ALA A 356 -0.61 -3.19 -5.15
N GLU A 357 -0.71 -2.11 -4.39
CA GLU A 357 -1.97 -1.45 -4.05
C GLU A 357 -2.92 -2.26 -3.13
N ALA A 358 -2.53 -3.42 -2.58
CA ALA A 358 -3.41 -4.22 -1.73
C ALA A 358 -3.97 -3.45 -0.53
N PHE A 359 -3.18 -2.56 0.06
CA PHE A 359 -3.60 -1.70 1.17
C PHE A 359 -4.76 -0.76 0.78
N HIS A 360 -4.85 -0.33 -0.48
CA HIS A 360 -5.98 0.47 -0.95
C HIS A 360 -7.28 -0.33 -1.07
N HIS A 361 -7.23 -1.66 -1.04
CA HIS A 361 -8.41 -2.52 -1.08
C HIS A 361 -8.96 -2.85 0.30
N VAL A 362 -8.28 -2.44 1.37
CA VAL A 362 -8.68 -2.61 2.78
C VAL A 362 -9.18 -1.27 3.33
N PRO A 363 -10.46 -0.95 3.18
CA PRO A 363 -11.01 0.32 3.64
C PRO A 363 -11.14 0.39 5.17
N VAL A 364 -10.89 1.57 5.71
CA VAL A 364 -11.26 1.92 7.10
C VAL A 364 -12.78 1.94 7.25
N HIS A 365 -13.27 1.48 8.39
CA HIS A 365 -14.67 1.55 8.78
C HIS A 365 -15.18 3.00 8.73
N ALA A 366 -16.38 3.22 8.21
CA ALA A 366 -16.88 4.57 7.89
C ALA A 366 -16.88 5.52 9.10
N ASP A 367 -17.26 5.02 10.28
CA ASP A 367 -17.29 5.78 11.55
C ASP A 367 -15.91 6.27 12.02
N HIS A 368 -14.83 5.72 11.46
CA HIS A 368 -13.46 6.12 11.78
C HIS A 368 -12.80 6.91 10.64
N ALA A 369 -13.50 7.14 9.53
CA ALA A 369 -12.94 7.80 8.36
C ALA A 369 -12.60 9.28 8.60
N SER A 370 -13.31 9.94 9.53
CA SER A 370 -13.00 11.34 9.89
C SER A 370 -11.61 11.51 10.48
N ALA A 371 -10.94 10.43 10.93
CA ALA A 371 -9.56 10.50 11.40
C ALA A 371 -8.51 10.58 10.28
N PHE A 372 -8.88 10.31 9.02
CA PHE A 372 -7.93 10.14 7.90
C PHE A 372 -8.14 11.16 6.77
N GLY A 373 -8.46 12.42 7.11
CA GLY A 373 -8.51 13.53 6.16
C GLY A 373 -7.11 14.01 5.76
N GLY A 374 -7.00 14.73 4.64
CA GLY A 374 -5.76 15.37 4.19
C GLY A 374 -5.95 16.43 3.13
#